data_AF-A0A7Y4TQN0-F1
#
_entry.id   AF-A0A7Y4TQN0-F1
#
_cell.length_a   1.000
_cell.length_b   1.000
_cell.length_c   1.000
_cell.angle_alpha   90.00
_cell.angle_beta   90.00
_cell.angle_gamma   90.00
#
_symmetry.space_group_name_H-M   'P 1'
#
loop_
_entity.id
_entity.type
_entity.pdbx_description
1 polymer ?
#
loop_
_entity_poly.entity_id
_entity_poly.type
_entity_poly.pdbx_seq_one_letter_code
_entity_poly.pdbx_strand_id
1 'polypeptide(L)' 'LNNCQFNNCLHVNEPGCAIKEAVVNGEISEDRFVSYVGILDSIEQKSY' A
#
# COMPACT_ATOMS: atom_id res chain seq x y z
N LEU A 1 -11.48 3.13 -6.58
CA LEU A 1 -10.28 3.90 -6.21
C LEU A 1 -9.11 3.29 -7.00
N ASN A 2 -8.73 3.87 -8.14
CA ASN A 2 -7.73 3.31 -9.07
C ASN A 2 -6.88 4.44 -9.69
N ASN A 3 -6.23 5.25 -8.85
CA ASN A 3 -5.33 6.33 -9.31
C ASN A 3 -3.85 5.97 -9.18
N CYS A 4 -3.51 4.69 -9.04
CA CYS A 4 -2.11 4.30 -9.02
C CYS A 4 -1.56 4.29 -10.44
N GLN A 5 -0.31 4.74 -10.60
CA GLN A 5 0.38 4.74 -11.88
C GLN A 5 0.47 3.34 -12.51
N PHE A 6 0.48 2.29 -11.67
CA PHE A 6 0.55 0.89 -12.09
C PHE A 6 -0.75 0.14 -11.79
N ASN A 7 -1.17 -0.73 -12.71
CA ASN A 7 -2.38 -1.55 -12.56
C ASN A 7 -2.21 -2.67 -11.52
N ASN A 8 -1.00 -3.15 -11.28
CA ASN A 8 -0.69 -4.17 -10.25
C ASN A 8 -0.04 -3.55 -9.01
N CYS A 9 -0.49 -2.35 -8.63
CA CYS A 9 0.11 -1.64 -7.51
C CYS A 9 -0.15 -2.38 -6.20
N LEU A 10 0.92 -2.86 -5.57
CA LEU A 10 0.93 -3.41 -4.21
C LEU A 10 0.94 -2.31 -3.14
N HIS A 11 1.09 -1.05 -3.57
CA HIS A 11 1.12 0.15 -2.72
C HIS A 11 2.29 0.20 -1.73
N VAL A 12 3.22 -0.76 -1.74
CA VAL A 12 4.32 -0.87 -0.75
C VAL A 12 5.57 -0.11 -1.17
N ASN A 13 6.06 -0.32 -2.41
CA ASN A 13 7.34 0.24 -2.87
C ASN A 13 7.29 0.90 -4.25
N GLU A 14 6.10 1.11 -4.80
CA GLU A 14 5.98 1.63 -6.16
C GLU A 14 5.97 3.17 -6.21
N PRO A 15 6.68 3.76 -7.19
CA PRO A 15 6.58 5.19 -7.47
C PRO A 15 5.19 5.52 -8.05
N GLY A 16 4.64 6.69 -7.74
CA GLY A 16 3.34 7.13 -8.27
C GLY A 16 2.13 6.35 -7.72
N CYS A 17 2.24 5.79 -6.52
CA CYS A 17 1.12 5.16 -5.83
C CYS A 17 0.24 6.21 -5.16
N ALA A 18 -1.01 6.35 -5.63
CA ALA A 18 -1.98 7.30 -5.05
C ALA A 18 -2.30 7.00 -3.57
N ILE A 19 -2.19 5.74 -3.12
CA ILE A 19 -2.37 5.39 -1.71
C ILE A 19 -1.21 5.95 -0.87
N LYS A 20 0.04 5.86 -1.34
CA LYS A 20 1.18 6.48 -0.65
C LYS A 20 1.05 7.99 -0.61
N GLU A 21 0.64 8.61 -1.71
CA GLU A 21 0.41 10.07 -1.71
C GLU A 21 -0.69 10.45 -0.72
N ALA A 22 -1.79 9.71 -0.67
CA ALA A 22 -2.86 9.94 0.30
C ALA A 22 -2.39 9.75 1.75
N VAL A 23 -1.45 8.82 2.01
CA VAL A 23 -0.81 8.67 3.33
C VAL A 23 0.06 9.89 3.65
N VAL A 24 0.91 10.32 2.71
CA VAL A 24 1.78 11.51 2.88
C VAL A 24 0.97 12.79 3.05
N ASN A 25 -0.16 12.92 2.35
CA ASN A 25 -1.09 14.04 2.47
C ASN A 25 -1.95 13.98 3.74
N GLY A 26 -1.86 12.90 4.53
CA GLY A 26 -2.64 12.71 5.76
C GLY A 26 -4.11 12.33 5.54
N GLU A 27 -4.52 12.04 4.30
CA GLU A 27 -5.85 11.51 3.99
C GLU A 27 -6.01 10.06 4.49
N ILE A 28 -4.90 9.32 4.53
CA ILE A 28 -4.82 7.98 5.12
C ILE A 28 -3.85 8.02 6.30
N SER A 29 -4.28 7.49 7.43
CA SER A 29 -3.40 7.34 8.60
C SER A 29 -2.26 6.35 8.30
N GLU A 30 -1.04 6.76 8.66
CA GLU A 30 0.17 5.93 8.52
C GLU A 30 0.02 4.59 9.25
N ASP A 31 -0.61 4.55 10.43
CA ASP A 31 -0.86 3.31 11.18
C ASP A 31 -1.67 2.30 10.37
N ARG A 32 -2.64 2.78 9.58
CA ARG A 32 -3.44 1.93 8.68
C ARG A 32 -2.58 1.37 7.56
N PHE A 33 -1.70 2.19 6.98
CA PHE A 33 -0.79 1.77 5.93
C PHE A 33 0.23 0.75 6.44
N VAL A 34 0.84 0.99 7.59
CA VAL A 34 1.79 0.06 8.23
C VAL A 34 1.13 -1.28 8.55
N SER A 35 -0.10 -1.25 9.09
CA SER A 35 -0.86 -2.48 9.36
C SER A 35 -1.16 -3.26 8.09
N TYR A 36 -1.55 -2.57 7.01
CA TYR A 36 -1.78 -3.19 5.71
C TYR A 36 -0.52 -3.86 5.16
N VAL A 37 0.63 -3.17 5.20
CA VAL A 37 1.92 -3.71 4.74
C VAL A 37 2.30 -4.94 5.57
N GLY A 38 2.13 -4.90 6.90
CA GLY A 38 2.42 -6.05 7.77
C GLY A 38 1.53 -7.26 7.49
N ILE A 39 0.25 -7.05 7.18
CA ILE A 39 -0.66 -8.12 6.75
C ILE A 39 -0.23 -8.66 5.38
N LEU A 40 0.12 -7.79 4.43
CA LEU A 40 0.55 -8.20 3.09
C LEU A 40 1.80 -9.09 3.16
N ASP A 41 2.81 -8.69 3.94
CA ASP A 41 4.03 -9.47 4.19
C ASP A 41 3.69 -10.83 4.82
N SER A 42 2.75 -10.84 5.78
CA SER A 42 2.27 -12.07 6.42
C SER A 42 1.53 -13.02 5.46
N ILE A 43 0.92 -12.49 4.40
CA ILE A 43 0.21 -13.28 3.38
C ILE A 43 1.21 -13.85 2.37
N GLU A 44 2.23 -13.09 1.95
CA GLU A 44 3.31 -13.61 1.08
C GLU A 44 4.05 -14.78 1.73
N GLN A 45 4.24 -14.76 3.05
CA GLN A 45 4.87 -15.88 3.77
C GLN A 45 3.99 -17.14 3.86
N LYS A 46 2.71 -17.06 3.48
CA LYS A 46 1.79 -18.21 3.40
C LYS A 46 1.52 -18.61 1.95
N SER A 47 2.58 -18.84 1.17
CA SER A 47 2.49 -19.64 -0.05
C SER A 47 2.78 -21.10 0.33
N TYR A 48 1.72 -21.88 0.60
CA TYR A 48 1.76 -23.34 0.71
C TYR A 48 1.43 -23.96 -0.65
#